data_AF-A0A679KIA8-F1
#
_entry.id   AF-A0A679KIA8-F1
#
_cell.length_a   1.000
_cell.length_b   1.000
_cell.length_c   1.000
_cell.angle_alpha   90.00
_cell.angle_beta   90.00
_cell.angle_gamma   90.00
#
_symmetry.space_group_name_H-M   'P 1'
#
loop_
_entity.id
_entity.type
_entity.pdbx_description
1 polymer ?
#
loop_
_entity_poly.entity_id
_entity_poly.type
_entity_poly.pdbx_seq_one_letter_code
_entity_poly.pdbx_strand_id
1 'polypeptide(L)'
;MNPERAPPRGRRGRDLTRTRVHSHIKPMNANAFFDILHEAAVAPSARGKPAERGEHKPGVWQVLPLEGRFEIVYEDSRGLWSTRALDARELRLGPGRTLLGGIDHARGGYRGFRVDRMRRLTEEGGPRRNAGILDWLLARAEAQRRQRTELVRSLARRNRPRKRAA
;
A
#
# COMPACT_ATOMS: atom_id res chain seq x y z
N MET A 1 -0.72 66.98 -33.90
CA MET A 1 -2.12 67.45 -33.88
C MET A 1 -3.00 66.30 -33.42
N ASN A 2 -3.62 66.43 -32.25
CA ASN A 2 -4.69 65.53 -31.76
C ASN A 2 -6.03 66.18 -32.18
N PRO A 3 -7.13 65.43 -32.39
CA PRO A 3 -8.05 65.30 -31.26
C PRO A 3 -8.86 63.99 -31.17
N GLU A 4 -9.38 63.83 -29.95
CA GLU A 4 -10.30 62.82 -29.42
C GLU A 4 -11.52 62.48 -30.29
N ARG A 5 -11.98 61.23 -30.20
CA ARG A 5 -13.42 60.91 -30.12
C ARG A 5 -13.68 59.59 -29.38
N ALA A 6 -14.60 59.70 -28.42
CA ALA A 6 -15.02 58.73 -27.42
C ALA A 6 -15.75 57.48 -27.98
N PRO A 7 -15.88 56.39 -27.19
CA PRO A 7 -16.53 55.15 -27.62
C PRO A 7 -18.04 55.13 -27.28
N PRO A 8 -18.90 54.46 -28.07
CA PRO A 8 -20.24 54.10 -27.61
C PRO A 8 -20.27 52.71 -26.94
N ARG A 9 -20.86 52.71 -25.74
CA ARG A 9 -21.21 51.54 -24.93
C ARG A 9 -22.38 50.77 -25.55
N GLY A 10 -22.35 49.44 -25.45
CA GLY A 10 -23.53 48.58 -25.71
C GLY A 10 -23.29 47.13 -25.31
N ARG A 11 -23.66 46.77 -24.07
CA ARG A 11 -23.60 45.42 -23.49
C ARG A 11 -24.60 44.47 -24.16
N ARG A 12 -24.22 43.19 -24.29
CA ARG A 12 -25.01 41.95 -24.10
C ARG A 12 -24.01 40.78 -24.28
N GLY A 13 -23.46 40.21 -23.21
CA GLY A 13 -24.16 39.24 -22.37
C GLY A 13 -23.79 37.82 -22.83
N ARG A 14 -22.69 37.27 -22.30
CA ARG A 14 -22.47 35.81 -22.22
C ARG A 14 -21.59 35.52 -21.01
N ASP A 15 -22.27 35.11 -19.95
CA ASP A 15 -21.71 34.41 -18.81
C ASP A 15 -20.93 33.18 -19.31
N LEU A 16 -19.61 33.20 -19.11
CA LEU A 16 -18.79 32.00 -19.06
C LEU A 16 -18.35 31.82 -17.60
N THR A 17 -19.32 31.59 -16.73
CA THR A 17 -19.06 30.70 -15.60
C THR A 17 -19.00 29.27 -16.16
N ARG A 18 -18.23 28.40 -15.50
CA ARG A 18 -17.99 26.97 -15.83
C ARG A 18 -16.83 26.81 -16.84
N THR A 19 -15.71 26.18 -16.53
CA THR A 19 -15.51 25.03 -15.65
C THR A 19 -14.10 25.10 -15.09
N ARG A 20 -13.97 25.44 -13.80
CA ARG A 20 -12.78 25.04 -13.03
C ARG A 20 -12.89 23.52 -12.93
N VAL A 21 -12.28 22.80 -13.87
CA VAL A 21 -11.98 21.38 -13.69
C VAL A 21 -11.02 21.32 -12.52
N HIS A 22 -11.58 21.29 -11.32
CA HIS A 22 -10.96 20.64 -10.19
C HIS A 22 -10.83 19.19 -10.61
N SER A 23 -9.73 18.86 -11.28
CA SER A 23 -9.16 17.53 -11.28
C SER A 23 -8.77 17.23 -9.84
N HIS A 24 -9.79 16.96 -9.03
CA HIS A 24 -9.66 16.27 -7.77
C HIS A 24 -9.33 14.82 -8.13
N ILE A 25 -8.11 14.62 -8.62
CA ILE A 25 -7.46 13.32 -8.56
C ILE A 25 -7.29 13.08 -7.07
N LYS A 26 -8.31 12.48 -6.45
CA LYS A 26 -8.13 11.82 -5.15
C LYS A 26 -6.89 10.96 -5.31
N PRO A 27 -5.87 11.08 -4.46
CA PRO A 27 -4.82 10.07 -4.44
C PRO A 27 -5.53 8.74 -4.19
N MET A 28 -5.58 7.89 -5.21
CA MET A 28 -6.06 6.53 -5.03
C MET A 28 -5.14 5.89 -3.99
N ASN A 29 -5.73 5.66 -2.84
CA ASN A 29 -5.17 4.89 -1.76
C ASN A 29 -4.51 3.62 -2.33
N ALA A 30 -3.23 3.38 -1.97
CA ALA A 30 -2.49 2.16 -2.34
C ALA A 30 -3.19 0.85 -1.89
N ASN A 31 -4.26 0.95 -1.10
CA ASN A 31 -5.12 -0.15 -0.67
C ASN A 31 -6.28 -0.49 -1.63
N ALA A 32 -6.49 0.24 -2.74
CA ALA A 32 -7.63 0.04 -3.65
C ALA A 32 -7.70 -1.38 -4.26
N PHE A 33 -6.56 -2.06 -4.42
CA PHE A 33 -6.54 -3.47 -4.86
C PHE A 33 -7.12 -4.44 -3.82
N PHE A 34 -7.06 -4.10 -2.53
CA PHE A 34 -7.46 -4.98 -1.44
C PHE A 34 -8.87 -4.72 -0.90
N ASP A 35 -9.43 -3.53 -1.11
CA ASP A 35 -10.87 -3.29 -0.92
C ASP A 35 -11.68 -4.28 -1.79
N ILE A 36 -11.21 -4.51 -3.02
CA ILE A 36 -11.79 -5.49 -3.97
C ILE A 36 -11.68 -6.93 -3.44
N LEU A 37 -10.57 -7.29 -2.77
CA LEU A 37 -10.41 -8.63 -2.19
C LEU A 37 -11.24 -8.83 -0.91
N HIS A 38 -11.46 -7.75 -0.14
CA HIS A 38 -12.37 -7.78 1.00
C HIS A 38 -13.82 -7.94 0.52
N GLU A 39 -14.23 -7.16 -0.47
CA GLU A 39 -15.55 -7.26 -1.12
C GLU A 39 -15.79 -8.66 -1.72
N ALA A 40 -14.80 -9.22 -2.43
CA ALA A 40 -14.88 -10.56 -3.00
C ALA A 40 -14.92 -11.68 -1.93
N ALA A 41 -14.39 -11.45 -0.73
CA ALA A 41 -14.50 -12.39 0.39
C ALA A 41 -15.85 -12.33 1.11
N VAL A 42 -16.58 -11.21 0.96
CA VAL A 42 -17.93 -11.01 1.53
C VAL A 42 -19.02 -11.45 0.53
N ALA A 43 -18.72 -11.51 -0.77
CA ALA A 43 -19.64 -12.02 -1.78
C ALA A 43 -19.86 -13.55 -1.64
N PRO A 44 -21.11 -14.05 -1.55
CA PRO A 44 -21.37 -15.48 -1.51
C PRO A 44 -21.09 -16.10 -2.89
N SER A 45 -19.90 -16.68 -3.06
CA SER A 45 -19.58 -17.48 -4.25
C SER A 45 -20.46 -18.72 -4.29
N ALA A 46 -21.44 -18.71 -5.18
CA ALA A 46 -22.20 -19.89 -5.55
C ALA A 46 -21.32 -20.86 -6.37
N ARG A 47 -21.37 -22.13 -5.96
CA ARG A 47 -20.99 -23.36 -6.69
C ARG A 47 -19.52 -23.83 -6.59
N GLY A 48 -19.30 -24.82 -5.70
CA GLY A 48 -18.23 -25.83 -5.84
C GLY A 48 -17.61 -26.34 -4.53
N LYS A 49 -18.17 -27.44 -3.98
CA LYS A 49 -17.68 -28.44 -2.97
C LYS A 49 -17.03 -27.95 -1.64
N PRO A 50 -17.40 -28.51 -0.46
CA PRO A 50 -16.94 -28.03 0.82
C PRO A 50 -15.63 -28.71 1.23
N ALA A 51 -14.50 -28.01 1.10
CA ALA A 51 -13.36 -28.28 1.96
C ALA A 51 -13.56 -27.42 3.22
N GLU A 52 -13.80 -28.11 4.34
CA GLU A 52 -13.79 -27.65 5.74
C GLU A 52 -13.68 -26.14 5.93
N ARG A 53 -14.85 -25.49 5.98
CA ARG A 53 -15.00 -24.10 6.34
C ARG A 53 -14.84 -23.99 7.85
N GLY A 54 -13.59 -24.03 8.34
CA GLY A 54 -13.26 -23.55 9.67
C GLY A 54 -13.84 -22.15 9.84
N GLU A 55 -14.50 -21.90 10.96
CA GLU A 55 -15.21 -20.66 11.28
C GLU A 55 -14.28 -19.44 11.14
N HIS A 56 -14.25 -18.86 9.94
CA HIS A 56 -13.49 -17.66 9.65
C HIS A 56 -14.22 -16.47 10.26
N LYS A 57 -13.87 -16.12 11.50
CA LYS A 57 -14.19 -14.79 12.04
C LYS A 57 -13.68 -13.73 11.06
N PRO A 58 -14.48 -12.72 10.67
CA PRO A 58 -14.02 -11.60 9.86
C PRO A 58 -12.96 -10.83 10.67
N GLY A 59 -11.70 -11.24 10.52
CA GLY A 59 -10.58 -10.75 11.30
C GLY A 59 -10.05 -9.44 10.75
N VAL A 60 -9.86 -8.48 11.64
CA VAL A 60 -9.16 -7.21 11.37
C VAL A 60 -7.77 -7.52 10.83
N TRP A 61 -7.44 -6.97 9.66
CA TRP A 61 -6.10 -7.08 9.11
C TRP A 61 -5.16 -6.14 9.86
N GLN A 62 -4.07 -6.69 10.40
CA GLN A 62 -2.97 -5.90 10.95
C GLN A 62 -1.94 -5.62 9.86
N VAL A 63 -1.54 -4.36 9.70
CA VAL A 63 -0.51 -3.95 8.74
C VAL A 63 0.75 -3.56 9.50
N LEU A 64 1.87 -4.20 9.17
CA LEU A 64 3.18 -3.89 9.69
C LEU A 64 4.04 -3.23 8.61
N PRO A 65 4.80 -2.17 8.93
CA PRO A 65 5.73 -1.58 7.99
C PRO A 65 6.84 -2.57 7.67
N LEU A 66 7.10 -2.78 6.38
CA LEU A 66 8.19 -3.65 5.93
C LEU A 66 8.71 -3.15 4.59
N GLU A 67 9.77 -2.36 4.66
CA GLU A 67 10.47 -1.83 3.49
C GLU A 67 11.68 -2.70 3.16
N GLY A 68 11.89 -2.91 1.86
CA GLY A 68 13.05 -3.61 1.32
C GLY A 68 12.79 -4.09 -0.09
N ARG A 69 13.86 -4.34 -0.85
CA ARG A 69 13.77 -4.95 -2.17
C ARG A 69 14.02 -6.44 -2.03
N PHE A 70 13.11 -7.23 -2.59
CA PHE A 70 13.09 -8.67 -2.42
C PHE A 70 12.96 -9.39 -3.75
N GLU A 71 13.69 -10.49 -3.89
CA GLU A 71 13.42 -11.51 -4.88
C GLU A 71 12.75 -12.70 -4.19
N ILE A 72 11.63 -13.17 -4.74
CA ILE A 72 10.90 -14.35 -4.25
C ILE A 72 10.80 -15.41 -5.33
N VAL A 73 10.87 -16.69 -4.92
CA VAL A 73 10.39 -17.82 -5.73
C VAL A 73 8.99 -18.14 -5.23
N TYR A 74 8.01 -17.85 -6.06
CA TYR A 74 6.60 -17.85 -5.71
C TYR A 74 5.81 -18.87 -6.52
N GLU A 75 4.97 -19.63 -5.82
CA GLU A 75 3.96 -20.50 -6.42
C GLU A 75 2.68 -19.71 -6.68
N ASP A 76 2.27 -19.62 -7.93
CA ASP A 76 0.99 -19.01 -8.28
C ASP A 76 -0.20 -19.94 -7.96
N SER A 77 -1.42 -19.47 -8.23
CA SER A 77 -2.63 -20.28 -8.00
C SER A 77 -2.77 -21.49 -8.93
N ARG A 78 -1.97 -21.58 -9.99
CA ARG A 78 -1.93 -22.70 -10.94
C ARG A 78 -0.84 -23.70 -10.57
N GLY A 79 -0.11 -23.48 -9.48
CA GLY A 79 1.02 -24.31 -9.06
C GLY A 79 2.31 -24.04 -9.86
N LEU A 80 2.34 -22.95 -10.64
CA LEU A 80 3.52 -22.60 -11.42
C LEU A 80 4.48 -21.77 -10.58
N TRP A 81 5.75 -22.18 -10.63
CA TRP A 81 6.84 -21.49 -9.97
C TRP A 81 7.32 -20.33 -10.83
N SER A 82 7.41 -19.15 -10.23
CA SER A 82 8.02 -17.99 -10.89
C SER A 82 8.89 -17.20 -9.92
N THR A 83 10.02 -16.70 -10.43
CA THR A 83 10.83 -15.72 -9.71
C THR A 83 10.26 -14.33 -9.93
N ARG A 84 10.07 -13.57 -8.84
CA ARG A 84 9.55 -12.20 -8.87
C ARG A 84 10.45 -11.29 -8.06
N ALA A 85 10.78 -10.12 -8.60
CA ALA A 85 11.41 -9.04 -7.86
C ALA A 85 10.32 -8.03 -7.46
N LEU A 86 10.33 -7.60 -6.20
CA LEU A 86 9.41 -6.59 -5.70
C LEU A 86 10.07 -5.63 -4.73
N ASP A 87 9.57 -4.39 -4.71
CA ASP A 87 9.83 -3.44 -3.64
C ASP A 87 8.74 -3.57 -2.59
N ALA A 88 9.04 -4.27 -1.50
CA ALA A 88 8.10 -4.44 -0.39
C ALA A 88 7.90 -3.12 0.36
N ARG A 89 6.68 -2.95 0.85
CA ARG A 89 6.23 -1.79 1.61
C ARG A 89 5.60 -2.18 2.95
N GLU A 90 4.93 -3.31 2.99
CA GLU A 90 4.20 -3.75 4.17
C GLU A 90 4.09 -5.28 4.25
N LEU A 91 3.90 -5.74 5.48
CA LEU A 91 3.50 -7.10 5.79
C LEU A 91 2.10 -7.06 6.41
N ARG A 92 1.13 -7.73 5.79
CA ARG A 92 -0.27 -7.75 6.26
C ARG A 92 -0.58 -9.11 6.87
N LEU A 93 -1.06 -9.09 8.11
CA LEU A 93 -1.46 -10.25 8.88
C LEU A 93 -2.98 -10.31 8.93
N GLY A 94 -3.55 -11.36 8.35
CA GLY A 94 -4.98 -11.64 8.38
C GLY A 94 -5.27 -13.01 8.99
N PRO A 95 -6.55 -13.33 9.23
CA PRO A 95 -6.94 -14.63 9.78
C PRO A 95 -6.52 -15.75 8.82
N GLY A 96 -5.53 -16.54 9.24
CA GLY A 96 -5.02 -17.70 8.49
C GLY A 96 -4.18 -17.37 7.25
N ARG A 97 -3.78 -16.12 7.02
CA ARG A 97 -2.94 -15.74 5.87
C ARG A 97 -2.09 -14.52 6.13
N THR A 98 -0.87 -14.54 5.59
CA THR A 98 0.05 -13.41 5.63
C THR A 98 0.45 -13.02 4.22
N LEU A 99 0.42 -11.71 3.95
CA LEU A 99 0.74 -11.14 2.65
C LEU A 99 1.94 -10.19 2.75
N LEU A 100 2.92 -10.39 1.89
CA LEU A 100 3.96 -9.41 1.59
C LEU A 100 3.44 -8.47 0.50
N GLY A 101 3.20 -7.22 0.86
CA GLY A 101 2.72 -6.18 -0.06
C GLY A 101 3.86 -5.37 -0.63
N GLY A 102 3.88 -5.21 -1.95
CA GLY A 102 4.92 -4.43 -2.62
C GLY A 102 4.64 -4.17 -4.10
N ILE A 103 5.51 -3.38 -4.72
CA ILE A 103 5.47 -3.11 -6.16
C ILE A 103 6.20 -4.25 -6.88
N ASP A 104 5.48 -5.05 -7.67
CA ASP A 104 6.06 -6.10 -8.51
C ASP A 104 6.74 -5.47 -9.74
N HIS A 105 8.05 -5.70 -9.88
CA HIS A 105 8.84 -5.17 -11.00
C HIS A 105 8.43 -5.80 -12.34
N ALA A 106 7.93 -7.04 -12.34
CA ALA A 106 7.55 -7.71 -13.57
C ALA A 106 6.24 -7.16 -14.17
N ARG A 107 5.36 -6.61 -13.33
CA ARG A 107 4.03 -6.11 -13.73
C ARG A 107 3.83 -4.62 -13.47
N GLY A 108 4.82 -3.93 -12.90
CA GLY A 108 4.83 -2.48 -12.65
C GLY A 108 3.77 -1.99 -11.67
N GLY A 109 3.24 -2.85 -10.79
CA GLY A 109 2.08 -2.52 -9.96
C GLY A 109 2.11 -3.16 -8.59
N TYR A 110 1.30 -2.60 -7.68
CA TYR A 110 1.19 -3.10 -6.32
C TYR A 110 0.49 -4.46 -6.27
N ARG A 111 1.10 -5.42 -5.55
CA ARG A 111 0.56 -6.78 -5.38
C ARG A 111 0.87 -7.32 -3.99
N GLY A 112 0.01 -8.23 -3.53
CA GLY A 112 0.23 -9.00 -2.31
C GLY A 112 0.64 -10.42 -2.64
N PHE A 113 1.78 -10.85 -2.12
CA PHE A 113 2.28 -12.21 -2.26
C PHE A 113 2.05 -12.98 -0.97
N ARG A 114 1.38 -14.12 -1.08
CA ARG A 114 1.17 -15.05 0.04
C ARG A 114 2.49 -15.61 0.53
N VAL A 115 2.82 -15.37 1.80
CA VAL A 115 4.09 -15.82 2.39
C VAL A 115 4.17 -17.35 2.43
N ASP A 116 3.04 -18.03 2.64
CA ASP A 116 2.94 -19.49 2.62
C ASP A 116 3.27 -20.12 1.25
N ARG A 117 3.21 -19.35 0.17
CA ARG A 117 3.55 -19.80 -1.20
C ARG A 117 4.95 -19.39 -1.63
N MET A 118 5.74 -18.81 -0.74
CA MET A 118 7.13 -18.48 -1.00
C MET A 118 8.00 -19.66 -0.62
N ARG A 119 8.74 -20.20 -1.59
CA ARG A 119 9.77 -21.21 -1.31
C ARG A 119 11.13 -20.60 -1.06
N ARG A 120 11.35 -19.40 -1.58
CA ARG A 120 12.58 -18.64 -1.38
C ARG A 120 12.26 -17.17 -1.26
N LEU A 121 12.97 -16.51 -0.36
CA LEU A 121 13.03 -15.06 -0.21
C LEU A 121 14.50 -14.65 -0.17
N THR A 122 14.87 -13.64 -0.94
CA THR A 122 16.21 -13.03 -0.94
C THR A 122 16.02 -11.52 -0.80
N GLU A 123 16.60 -10.91 0.23
CA GLU A 123 16.71 -9.44 0.35
C GLU A 123 17.89 -8.96 -0.52
N GLU A 124 17.73 -7.84 -1.23
CA GLU A 124 18.81 -7.24 -2.00
C GLU A 124 19.99 -6.86 -1.07
N GLY A 125 21.18 -7.39 -1.34
CA GLY A 125 22.35 -7.23 -0.47
C GLY A 125 22.27 -7.97 0.88
N GLY A 126 21.23 -8.78 1.08
CA GLY A 126 20.95 -9.48 2.33
C GLY A 126 20.95 -11.01 2.22
N PRO A 127 20.55 -11.71 3.30
CA PRO A 127 20.58 -13.16 3.36
C PRO A 127 19.47 -13.78 2.49
N ARG A 128 19.81 -14.89 1.82
CA ARG A 128 18.85 -15.78 1.19
C ARG A 128 18.21 -16.71 2.22
N ARG A 129 16.90 -16.86 2.16
CA ARG A 129 16.10 -17.72 3.05
C ARG A 129 15.24 -18.67 2.23
N ASN A 130 15.26 -19.96 2.59
CA ASN A 130 14.38 -20.98 2.00
C ASN A 130 13.38 -21.56 3.03
N ALA A 131 13.56 -21.25 4.32
CA ALA A 131 12.73 -21.70 5.44
C ALA A 131 12.62 -20.58 6.49
N GLY A 132 11.61 -20.66 7.37
CA GLY A 132 11.36 -19.61 8.38
C GLY A 132 11.10 -18.23 7.79
N ILE A 133 10.59 -18.19 6.55
CA ILE A 133 10.40 -16.94 5.79
C ILE A 133 9.43 -16.01 6.53
N LEU A 134 8.32 -16.55 7.05
CA LEU A 134 7.35 -15.79 7.82
C LEU A 134 7.97 -15.19 9.09
N ASP A 135 8.64 -16.00 9.90
CA ASP A 135 9.24 -15.55 11.16
C ASP A 135 10.29 -14.46 10.92
N TRP A 136 11.09 -14.62 9.87
CA TRP A 136 12.06 -13.63 9.47
C TRP A 136 11.40 -12.31 9.02
N LEU A 137 10.35 -12.37 8.21
CA LEU A 137 9.59 -11.20 7.77
C LEU A 137 8.93 -10.46 8.95
N LEU A 138 8.38 -11.21 9.91
CA LEU A 138 7.78 -10.66 11.13
C LEU A 138 8.83 -9.94 11.98
N ALA A 139 9.98 -10.60 12.22
CA ALA A 139 11.07 -10.01 12.98
C ALA A 139 11.60 -8.74 12.30
N ARG A 140 11.75 -8.76 10.97
CA ARG A 140 12.18 -7.60 10.17
C ARG A 140 11.18 -6.44 10.26
N ALA A 141 9.89 -6.72 10.13
CA ALA A 141 8.84 -5.70 10.19
C ALA A 141 8.73 -5.06 11.58
N GLU A 142 8.80 -5.87 12.64
CA GLU A 142 8.77 -5.37 14.02
C GLU A 142 10.02 -4.55 14.35
N ALA A 143 11.21 -4.94 13.86
CA ALA A 143 12.43 -4.14 14.00
C ALA A 143 12.28 -2.75 13.35
N GLN A 144 11.72 -2.68 12.13
CA GLN A 144 11.47 -1.40 11.47
C GLN A 144 10.43 -0.56 12.21
N ARG A 145 9.36 -1.18 12.72
CA ARG A 145 8.34 -0.50 13.54
C ARG A 145 8.95 0.14 14.80
N ARG A 146 9.84 -0.57 15.49
CA ARG A 146 10.55 -0.06 16.68
C ARG A 146 11.46 1.12 16.32
N GLN A 147 12.27 0.98 15.27
CA GLN A 147 13.13 2.06 14.77
C GLN A 147 12.35 3.32 14.43
N ARG A 148 11.20 3.19 13.75
CA ARG A 148 10.31 4.33 13.45
C ARG A 148 9.76 4.98 14.71
N THR A 149 9.35 4.20 15.70
CA THR A 149 8.83 4.70 16.98
C THR A 149 9.90 5.48 17.75
N GLU A 150 11.13 4.97 17.77
CA GLU A 150 12.28 5.63 18.39
C GLU A 150 12.64 6.94 17.68
N LEU A 151 12.63 6.95 16.34
CA LEU A 151 12.85 8.15 15.55
C LEU A 151 11.83 9.23 15.90
N VAL A 152 10.53 8.90 15.90
CA VAL A 152 9.44 9.83 16.26
C VAL A 152 9.62 10.36 17.67
N ARG A 153 9.93 9.48 18.64
CA ARG A 153 10.19 9.89 20.03
C ARG A 153 11.39 10.82 20.13
N SER A 154 12.46 10.55 19.40
CA SER A 154 13.67 11.39 19.40
C SER A 154 13.38 12.79 18.83
N LEU A 155 12.60 12.88 17.74
CA LEU A 155 12.21 14.14 17.13
C LEU A 155 11.29 14.95 18.05
N ALA A 156 10.33 14.31 18.71
CA ALA A 156 9.46 14.95 19.69
C ALA A 156 10.24 15.53 20.88
N ARG A 157 11.30 14.85 21.34
CA ARG A 157 12.20 15.36 22.40
C ARG A 157 12.99 16.59 21.92
N ARG A 158 13.50 16.58 20.69
CA ARG A 158 14.26 17.70 20.11
C ARG A 158 13.39 18.94 19.90
N ASN A 159 12.14 18.76 19.48
CA ASN A 159 11.22 19.86 19.18
C ASN A 159 10.47 20.39 20.41
N ARG A 160 10.73 19.88 21.63
CA ARG A 160 10.08 20.40 22.83
C ARG A 160 10.66 21.80 23.12
N PRO A 161 9.85 22.87 23.06
CA PRO A 161 10.33 24.20 23.43
C PRO A 161 10.80 24.13 24.89
N ARG A 162 12.02 24.62 25.15
CA ARG A 162 12.48 24.87 26.52
C ARG A 162 11.45 25.82 27.12
N LYS A 163 10.56 25.30 27.97
CA LYS A 163 9.71 26.11 28.82
C LYS A 163 10.69 26.99 29.59
N ARG A 164 10.78 28.28 29.23
CA ARG A 164 11.59 29.25 29.96
C ARG A 164 11.06 29.19 31.39
N ALA A 165 11.90 28.66 32.29
CA ALA A 165 11.72 28.88 33.70
C ALA A 165 11.80 30.41 33.87
N ALA A 166 10.66 31.00 34.19
CA ALA A 166 10.55 32.37 34.67
C ALA A 166 10.71 32.35 36.18
#